data_AF-A0A7X6QGD7-F1
#
_entry.id   AF-A0A7X6QGD7-F1
#
_cell.length_a   1.000
_cell.length_b   1.000
_cell.length_c   1.000
_cell.angle_alpha   90.00
_cell.angle_beta   90.00
_cell.angle_gamma   90.00
#
_symmetry.space_group_name_H-M   'P 1'
#
loop_
_entity.id
_entity.type
_entity.pdbx_description
1 polymer ?
#
loop_
_entity_poly.entity_id
_entity_poly.type
_entity_poly.pdbx_seq_one_letter_code
_entity_poly.pdbx_strand_id
1 'polypeptide(L)'
;PGERDPDRLARESLEALAKAFDNFRLVRKGNTPAKVLLVDAAYFVTTSFNWLSFRGDPNQPMREEEGTLVEDASAVNAYHASLMARLPHDPPVSASHRAPRQ
;
A
#
# COMPACT_ATOMS: atom_id res chain seq x y z
N PRO A 1 22.66 -2.45 -8.78
CA PRO A 1 22.17 -3.15 -7.56
C PRO A 1 22.05 -2.15 -6.41
N GLY A 2 20.82 -1.82 -6.02
CA GLY A 2 20.50 -0.80 -5.03
C GLY A 2 19.18 -0.11 -5.36
N GLU A 3 18.43 0.27 -4.33
CA GLU A 3 17.28 1.17 -4.47
C GLU A 3 17.79 2.52 -5.00
N ARG A 4 17.13 3.08 -6.02
CA ARG A 4 17.52 4.38 -6.60
C ARG A 4 16.87 5.51 -5.81
N ASP A 5 17.43 6.71 -5.90
CA ASP A 5 16.93 7.86 -5.12
C ASP A 5 15.43 8.15 -5.28
N PRO A 6 14.83 8.15 -6.49
CA PRO A 6 13.39 8.38 -6.61
C PRO A 6 12.55 7.27 -5.95
N ASP A 7 12.98 6.02 -6.10
CA ASP A 7 12.30 4.84 -5.53
C ASP A 7 12.36 4.93 -3.99
N ARG A 8 13.54 5.30 -3.47
CA ARG A 8 13.81 5.54 -2.05
C ARG A 8 12.95 6.67 -1.48
N LEU A 9 12.88 7.82 -2.16
CA LEU A 9 12.09 8.97 -1.73
C LEU A 9 10.58 8.67 -1.70
N ALA A 10 10.08 7.94 -2.70
CA ALA A 10 8.68 7.54 -2.75
C ALA A 10 8.34 6.57 -1.60
N ARG A 11 9.22 5.60 -1.33
CA ARG A 11 9.12 4.70 -0.19
C ARG A 11 9.13 5.45 1.14
N GLU A 12 10.11 6.32 1.35
CA GLU A 12 10.25 7.12 2.58
C GLU A 12 9.02 8.02 2.80
N SER A 13 8.45 8.57 1.72
CA SER A 13 7.23 9.37 1.79
C SER A 13 6.02 8.54 2.24
N LEU A 14 5.84 7.33 1.70
CA LEU A 14 4.77 6.42 2.16
C LEU A 14 4.98 5.98 3.61
N GLU A 15 6.22 5.71 4.01
CA GLU A 15 6.57 5.36 5.39
C GLU A 15 6.31 6.54 6.35
N ALA A 16 6.55 7.78 5.91
CA ALA A 16 6.21 8.98 6.68
C ALA A 16 4.69 9.14 6.83
N LEU A 17 3.91 8.91 5.78
CA LEU A 17 2.45 8.90 5.85
C LEU A 17 1.93 7.86 6.84
N ALA A 18 2.50 6.65 6.85
CA ALA A 18 2.12 5.58 7.79
C ALA A 18 2.41 5.92 9.25
N LYS A 19 3.36 6.83 9.51
CA LYS A 19 3.62 7.34 10.86
C LYS A 19 2.71 8.51 11.24
N ALA A 20 2.24 9.28 10.25
CA ALA A 20 1.49 10.51 10.48
C ALA A 20 -0.03 10.27 10.59
N PHE A 21 -0.54 9.19 10.01
CA PHE A 21 -1.98 8.92 9.90
C PHE A 21 -2.34 7.54 10.44
N ASP A 22 -3.11 7.51 11.53
CA ASP A 22 -3.56 6.27 12.18
C ASP A 22 -4.45 5.40 11.26
N ASN A 23 -5.11 6.01 10.28
CA ASN A 23 -5.98 5.35 9.30
C ASN A 23 -5.23 4.90 8.02
N PHE A 24 -3.91 5.04 7.95
CA PHE A 24 -3.12 4.60 6.81
C PHE A 24 -2.14 3.49 7.20
N ARG A 25 -2.32 2.29 6.63
CA ARG A 25 -1.45 1.13 6.87
C ARG A 25 -0.63 0.79 5.64
N LEU A 26 0.68 0.98 5.73
CA LEU A 26 1.63 0.53 4.72
C LEU A 26 2.20 -0.84 5.11
N VAL A 27 1.76 -1.91 4.45
CA VAL A 27 2.24 -3.28 4.74
C VAL A 27 3.06 -3.84 3.59
N ARG A 28 4.30 -4.24 3.88
CA ARG A 28 5.14 -4.99 2.94
C ARG A 28 4.69 -6.45 2.94
N LYS A 29 3.86 -6.79 1.95
CA LYS A 29 3.60 -8.19 1.60
C LYS A 29 4.85 -8.72 0.88
N GLY A 30 5.29 -9.94 1.21
CA GLY A 30 6.48 -10.58 0.63
C GLY A 30 6.38 -10.75 -0.90
N ASN A 31 7.10 -11.71 -1.48
CA ASN A 31 7.07 -11.88 -2.93
C ASN A 31 5.70 -12.39 -3.43
N THR A 32 4.79 -11.47 -3.76
CA THR A 32 3.47 -11.78 -4.31
C THR A 32 3.18 -10.96 -5.55
N PRO A 33 2.57 -11.56 -6.59
CA PRO A 33 2.30 -10.87 -7.84
C PRO A 33 1.29 -9.73 -7.66
N ALA A 34 0.29 -9.90 -6.78
CA ALA A 34 -0.73 -8.89 -6.54
C ALA A 34 -0.23 -7.74 -5.63
N LYS A 35 -0.46 -6.51 -6.06
CA LYS A 35 -0.43 -5.30 -5.25
C LYS A 35 -1.84 -4.80 -5.02
N VAL A 36 -2.07 -4.26 -3.82
CA VAL A 36 -3.41 -3.90 -3.35
C VAL A 36 -3.40 -2.48 -2.82
N LEU A 37 -4.36 -1.67 -3.26
CA LEU A 37 -4.74 -0.40 -2.64
C LEU A 37 -6.19 -0.53 -2.20
N LEU A 38 -6.51 -0.16 -0.97
CA LEU A 38 -7.87 -0.16 -0.44
C LEU A 38 -8.11 1.16 0.26
N VAL A 39 -9.24 1.80 -0.04
CA VAL A 39 -9.62 3.09 0.53
C VAL A 39 -10.99 2.95 1.17
N ASP A 40 -10.97 2.77 2.49
CA ASP A 40 -12.15 2.61 3.36
C ASP A 40 -13.22 1.70 2.72
N ALA A 41 -14.46 2.18 2.63
CA ALA A 41 -15.57 1.51 1.93
C ALA A 41 -15.76 2.01 0.49
N ALA A 42 -14.85 2.85 -0.03
CA ALA A 42 -15.01 3.48 -1.33
C ALA A 42 -14.59 2.53 -2.46
N TYR A 43 -13.36 2.00 -2.40
CA TYR A 43 -12.88 1.08 -3.42
C TYR A 43 -11.67 0.28 -3.00
N PHE A 44 -11.36 -0.78 -3.76
CA PHE A 44 -10.03 -1.36 -3.80
C PHE A 44 -9.55 -1.57 -5.23
N VAL A 45 -8.24 -1.56 -5.40
CA VAL A 45 -7.54 -1.92 -6.64
C VAL A 45 -6.62 -3.10 -6.36
N THR A 46 -6.74 -4.15 -7.16
CA THR A 46 -5.74 -5.23 -7.23
C THR A 46 -5.07 -5.21 -8.59
N THR A 47 -3.74 -5.25 -8.65
CA THR A 47 -2.99 -5.21 -9.91
C THR A 47 -1.68 -5.98 -9.86
N SER A 48 -1.19 -6.45 -11.01
CA SER A 48 0.18 -6.94 -11.17
C SER A 48 1.22 -5.79 -11.15
N PHE A 49 0.77 -4.57 -11.45
CA PHE A 49 1.63 -3.40 -11.51
C PHE A 49 2.25 -3.08 -10.16
N ASN A 50 3.56 -2.89 -10.12
CA ASN A 50 4.24 -2.48 -8.90
C ASN A 50 4.15 -0.95 -8.78
N TRP A 51 3.39 -0.47 -7.79
CA TRP A 51 3.11 0.97 -7.60
C TRP A 51 4.34 1.88 -7.63
N LEU A 52 5.48 1.40 -7.10
CA LEU A 52 6.73 2.15 -7.00
C LEU A 52 7.74 1.79 -8.10
N SER A 53 7.35 1.03 -9.13
CA SER A 53 8.27 0.60 -10.20
C SER A 53 8.14 1.39 -11.48
N PHE A 54 7.23 2.36 -11.59
CA PHE A 54 7.14 3.16 -12.81
C PHE A 54 8.34 4.09 -12.93
N ARG A 55 9.01 4.03 -14.08
CA ARG A 55 10.25 4.78 -14.31
C ARG A 55 10.13 5.85 -15.39
N GLY A 56 9.09 5.77 -16.22
CA GLY A 56 8.96 6.63 -17.40
C GLY A 56 10.16 6.56 -18.36
N ASP A 57 10.98 5.51 -18.28
CA ASP A 57 12.17 5.34 -19.11
C ASP A 57 11.74 4.78 -20.47
N PRO A 58 11.89 5.55 -21.56
CA PRO A 58 11.42 5.16 -22.88
C PRO A 58 12.17 3.97 -23.47
N ASN A 59 13.32 3.61 -22.90
CA ASN A 59 14.10 2.44 -23.34
C ASN A 59 13.65 1.14 -22.67
N GLN A 60 12.74 1.20 -21.69
CA GLN A 60 12.23 -0.02 -21.08
C GLN A 60 11.19 -0.70 -21.96
N PRO A 61 11.19 -2.04 -21.99
CA PRO A 61 10.18 -2.77 -22.73
C PRO A 61 8.81 -2.48 -22.14
N MET A 62 7.81 -2.36 -23.02
CA MET A 62 6.42 -2.40 -22.62
C MET A 62 6.18 -3.68 -21.81
N ARG A 63 5.54 -3.56 -20.66
CA ARG A 63 5.03 -4.70 -19.90
C ARG A 63 3.52 -4.64 -19.92
N GLU A 64 2.90 -5.76 -20.26
CA GLU A 64 1.48 -5.95 -20.07
C GLU A 64 1.22 -6.12 -18.57
N GLU A 65 0.36 -5.27 -18.03
CA GLU A 65 0.03 -5.21 -16.62
C GLU A 65 -1.49 -5.13 -16.52
N GLU A 66 -2.08 -5.92 -15.63
CA GLU A 66 -3.53 -6.00 -15.48
C GLU A 66 -3.94 -5.60 -14.06
N GLY A 67 -5.16 -5.11 -13.94
CA GLY A 67 -5.73 -4.78 -12.64
C GLY A 67 -7.25 -4.71 -12.67
N THR A 68 -7.82 -4.73 -11.47
CA THR A 68 -9.26 -4.64 -11.23
C THR A 68 -9.51 -3.55 -10.19
N LEU A 69 -10.41 -2.63 -10.51
CA LEU A 69 -11.01 -1.68 -9.59
C LEU A 69 -12.39 -2.21 -9.19
N VAL A 70 -12.69 -2.20 -7.89
CA VAL A 70 -14.01 -2.55 -7.36
C VAL A 70 -14.47 -1.45 -6.42
N GLU A 71 -15.67 -0.93 -6.69
CA GLU A 71 -16.28 0.19 -5.95
C GLU A 71 -17.57 -0.21 -5.20
N ASP A 72 -18.00 -1.47 -5.33
CA ASP A 72 -19.15 -1.97 -4.56
C ASP A 72 -18.78 -2.08 -3.07
N ALA A 73 -19.45 -1.29 -2.23
CA ALA A 73 -19.13 -1.18 -0.81
C ALA A 73 -19.20 -2.53 -0.06
N SER A 74 -20.11 -3.43 -0.44
CA SER A 74 -20.20 -4.76 0.17
C SER A 74 -18.97 -5.60 -0.15
N ALA A 75 -18.58 -5.64 -1.43
CA ALA A 75 -17.36 -6.31 -1.88
C ALA A 75 -16.10 -5.70 -1.26
N VAL A 76 -16.03 -4.37 -1.16
CA VAL A 76 -14.91 -3.66 -0.52
C VAL A 76 -14.78 -4.06 0.95
N ASN A 77 -15.88 -4.04 1.71
CA ASN A 77 -15.89 -4.43 3.12
C ASN A 77 -15.52 -5.90 3.32
N ALA A 78 -16.04 -6.79 2.48
CA ALA A 78 -15.68 -8.21 2.51
C ALA A 78 -14.19 -8.42 2.21
N TYR A 79 -13.65 -7.71 1.22
CA TYR A 79 -12.25 -7.80 0.87
C TYR A 79 -11.35 -7.23 1.96
N HIS A 80 -11.72 -6.10 2.58
CA HIS A 80 -11.04 -5.54 3.74
C HIS A 80 -10.95 -6.56 4.89
N ALA A 81 -12.06 -7.19 5.26
CA ALA A 81 -12.07 -8.23 6.29
C ALA A 81 -11.12 -9.40 5.92
N SER A 82 -11.14 -9.83 4.66
CA SER A 82 -10.23 -10.88 4.17
C SER A 82 -8.75 -10.48 4.24
N LEU A 83 -8.43 -9.20 3.99
CA LEU A 83 -7.07 -8.68 4.05
C LEU A 83 -6.61 -8.66 5.51
N MET A 84 -7.43 -8.12 6.42
CA MET A 84 -7.09 -8.04 7.84
C MET A 84 -6.84 -9.41 8.47
N ALA A 85 -7.56 -10.46 8.03
CA ALA A 85 -7.34 -11.82 8.50
C ALA A 85 -6.01 -12.45 8.03
N ARG A 86 -5.41 -11.95 6.94
CA ARG A 86 -4.17 -12.50 6.34
C ARG A 86 -2.94 -11.67 6.61
N LEU A 87 -3.11 -10.40 6.98
CA LEU A 87 -1.99 -9.55 7.37
C LEU A 87 -1.52 -9.97 8.76
N PRO A 88 -0.20 -9.99 9.01
CA PRO A 88 0.29 -10.17 10.37
C PRO A 88 -0.35 -9.11 11.28
N HIS A 89 -0.77 -9.52 12.48
CA HIS A 89 -1.20 -8.56 13.49
C HIS A 89 -0.05 -7.58 13.75
N ASP A 90 -0.37 -6.28 13.85
CA ASP A 90 0.64 -5.31 14.24
C ASP A 90 1.24 -5.76 15.58
N PRO A 91 2.57 -5.66 15.77
CA PRO A 91 3.08 -5.62 17.13
C PRO A 91 2.33 -4.48 17.86
N PRO A 92 1.96 -4.66 19.14
CA PRO A 92 1.21 -3.63 19.86
C PRO A 92 1.95 -2.30 19.69
N VAL A 93 1.24 -1.28 19.21
CA VAL A 93 1.74 0.09 19.16
C VAL A 93 2.26 0.37 20.57
N SER A 94 3.59 0.48 20.71
CA SER A 94 4.18 0.86 21.98
C SER A 94 3.54 2.18 22.36
N ALA A 95 2.95 2.23 23.55
CA ALA A 95 2.20 3.36 24.08
C ALA A 95 3.16 4.55 24.31
N SER A 96 3.64 5.18 23.25
CA SER A 96 4.25 6.49 23.29
C SER A 96 3.98 7.17 21.96
N HIS A 97 2.89 7.92 21.91
CA HIS A 97 2.79 9.25 21.28
C HIS A 97 1.36 9.77 21.49
N ARG A 98 1.00 9.99 22.76
CA ARG A 98 0.06 11.05 23.12
C ARG A 98 0.88 12.18 23.72
N ALA A 99 1.17 13.19 22.93
CA ALA A 99 1.28 14.54 23.45
C ALA A 99 0.16 15.36 22.77
N PRO A 100 -0.82 15.88 23.52
CA PRO A 100 -1.78 16.79 22.95
C PRO A 100 -1.04 18.08 22.54
N ARG A 101 -1.27 18.56 21.33
CA ARG A 101 -0.85 19.93 20.97
C ARG A 101 -1.73 20.88 21.78
N GLN A 102 -1.09 21.71 22.60
CA GLN A 102 -1.69 22.93 23.15
C GLN A 102 -1.89 23.96 22.05
#